data_AF-A0A1M6TSM0-F1
#
_entry.id   AF-A0A1M6TSM0-F1
#
_cell.length_a   1.000
_cell.length_b   1.000
_cell.length_c   1.000
_cell.angle_alpha   90.00
_cell.angle_beta   90.00
_cell.angle_gamma   90.00
#
_symmetry.space_group_name_H-M   'P 1'
#
loop_
_entity.id
_entity.type
_entity.pdbx_description
1 polymer ?
#
loop_
_entity_poly.entity_id
_entity_poly.type
_entity_poly.pdbx_seq_one_letter_code
_entity_poly.pdbx_strand_id
1 'polypeptide(L)'
;MKKILLFTLFLFSLTAYADQWYVLSYDQAKQAKEFLDKQSYVVSFCGCCDNDPKQLIEIKKVQIEKWKSSNKDENLYYIKIDGTNNTTNQPFSEGVDLAYIHVLNPDGLAFTVAGELSWEVDACVEPFPFDVKKEKKKNKRNKKLAHHRFLNSINENDATFLTKISSRFN
;
A
#
# COMPACT_ATOMS: atom_id res chain seq x y z
N MET A 1 -15.63 8.37 47.63
CA MET A 1 -15.55 9.10 46.34
C MET A 1 -14.29 8.69 45.54
N LYS A 2 -14.12 7.39 45.23
CA LYS A 2 -12.99 6.88 44.40
C LYS A 2 -13.46 6.03 43.21
N LYS A 3 -14.78 5.79 43.08
CA LYS A 3 -15.38 4.93 42.05
C LYS A 3 -15.75 5.66 40.76
N ILE A 4 -15.78 7.00 40.77
CA ILE A 4 -16.14 7.83 39.61
C ILE A 4 -14.94 8.05 38.68
N LEU A 5 -13.71 7.96 39.19
CA LEU A 5 -12.49 8.17 38.40
C LEU A 5 -12.25 7.05 37.36
N LEU A 6 -12.77 5.84 37.61
CA LEU A 6 -12.63 4.69 36.71
C LEU A 6 -13.56 4.79 35.49
N PHE A 7 -14.69 5.50 35.59
CA PHE A 7 -15.66 5.62 34.50
C PHE A 7 -15.22 6.63 33.44
N THR A 8 -14.50 7.69 33.85
CA THR A 8 -13.93 8.68 32.92
C THR A 8 -12.75 8.17 32.12
N LEU A 9 -12.05 7.11 32.58
CA LEU A 9 -10.90 6.54 31.88
C LEU A 9 -11.32 5.59 30.74
N PHE A 10 -12.54 5.04 30.77
CA PHE A 10 -13.05 4.10 29.75
C PHE A 10 -13.57 4.81 28.49
N LEU A 11 -13.89 6.10 28.57
CA LEU A 11 -14.43 6.88 27.46
C LEU A 11 -13.36 7.34 26.44
N PHE A 12 -12.07 7.14 26.75
CA PHE A 12 -10.96 7.49 25.86
C PHE A 12 -10.28 6.27 25.23
N SER A 13 -10.81 5.07 25.43
CA SER A 13 -10.26 3.89 24.76
C SER A 13 -10.71 3.82 23.31
N LEU A 14 -9.86 4.37 22.44
CA LEU A 14 -9.39 3.72 21.22
C LEU A 14 -10.41 3.57 20.09
N THR A 15 -10.57 4.63 19.30
CA THR A 15 -10.98 4.54 17.90
C THR A 15 -9.80 4.03 17.06
N ALA A 16 -9.41 2.77 17.27
CA ALA A 16 -8.58 2.06 16.30
C ALA A 16 -9.52 1.59 15.18
N TYR A 17 -9.64 2.38 14.12
CA TYR A 17 -10.48 2.04 12.98
C TYR A 17 -9.86 0.85 12.24
N ALA A 18 -10.50 -0.30 12.42
CA ALA A 18 -10.11 -1.55 11.81
C ALA A 18 -10.30 -1.49 10.29
N ASP A 19 -9.73 -2.49 9.61
CA ASP A 19 -9.90 -2.78 8.20
C ASP A 19 -11.39 -2.89 7.80
N GLN A 20 -12.04 -1.74 7.53
CA GLN A 20 -13.48 -1.63 7.38
C GLN A 20 -13.99 -2.35 6.12
N TRP A 21 -13.19 -2.36 5.06
CA TRP A 21 -13.58 -2.88 3.74
C TRP A 21 -12.60 -3.91 3.19
N TYR A 22 -11.91 -4.65 4.08
CA TYR A 22 -11.11 -5.81 3.70
C TYR A 22 -11.96 -7.07 3.49
N VAL A 23 -12.93 -7.31 4.38
CA VAL A 23 -13.78 -8.51 4.35
C VAL A 23 -15.14 -8.15 3.78
N LEU A 24 -15.52 -8.82 2.70
CA LEU A 24 -16.63 -8.45 1.82
C LEU A 24 -17.61 -9.61 1.63
N SER A 25 -18.87 -9.27 1.38
CA SER A 25 -19.79 -10.19 0.69
C SER A 25 -19.34 -10.45 -0.75
N TYR A 26 -19.87 -11.50 -1.38
CA TYR A 26 -19.53 -11.80 -2.78
C TYR A 26 -19.94 -10.67 -3.74
N ASP A 27 -21.12 -10.07 -3.54
CA ASP A 27 -21.61 -9.00 -4.42
C ASP A 27 -20.76 -7.73 -4.29
N GLN A 28 -20.33 -7.38 -3.08
CA GLN A 28 -19.38 -6.29 -2.85
C GLN A 28 -18.03 -6.59 -3.51
N ALA A 29 -17.49 -7.80 -3.35
CA ALA A 29 -16.24 -8.19 -3.99
C ALA A 29 -16.35 -8.17 -5.52
N LYS A 30 -17.50 -8.57 -6.08
CA LYS A 30 -17.77 -8.49 -7.52
C LYS A 30 -17.80 -7.05 -8.01
N GLN A 31 -18.52 -6.17 -7.31
CA GLN A 31 -18.59 -4.74 -7.62
C GLN A 31 -17.21 -4.08 -7.59
N ALA A 32 -16.43 -4.36 -6.54
CA ALA A 32 -15.08 -3.83 -6.39
C ALA A 32 -14.14 -4.35 -7.49
N LYS A 33 -14.21 -5.65 -7.83
CA LYS A 33 -13.43 -6.21 -8.93
C LYS A 33 -13.75 -5.55 -10.26
N GLU A 34 -15.03 -5.42 -10.62
CA GLU A 34 -15.47 -4.79 -11.88
C GLU A 34 -15.03 -3.32 -11.99
N PHE A 35 -14.98 -2.62 -10.86
CA PHE A 35 -14.47 -1.26 -10.79
C PHE A 35 -12.94 -1.21 -10.97
N LEU A 36 -12.21 -2.04 -10.23
CA LEU A 36 -10.75 -2.07 -10.24
C LEU A 36 -10.15 -2.63 -11.54
N ASP A 37 -10.84 -3.54 -12.22
CA ASP A 37 -10.39 -4.07 -13.53
C ASP A 37 -10.29 -2.97 -14.61
N LYS A 38 -10.94 -1.82 -14.41
CA LYS A 38 -10.87 -0.66 -15.32
C LYS A 38 -9.70 0.28 -14.99
N GLN A 39 -9.01 0.04 -13.87
CA GLN A 39 -7.96 0.90 -13.35
C GLN A 39 -6.60 0.33 -13.72
N SER A 40 -5.71 1.17 -14.26
CA SER A 40 -4.31 0.77 -14.50
C SER A 40 -3.44 0.88 -13.23
N TYR A 41 -3.82 1.79 -12.33
CA TYR A 41 -3.05 2.10 -11.13
C TYR A 41 -3.97 2.35 -9.94
N VAL A 42 -3.48 2.01 -8.76
CA VAL A 42 -4.03 2.44 -7.46
C VAL A 42 -2.94 2.97 -6.56
N VAL A 43 -3.32 3.74 -5.55
CA VAL A 43 -2.44 4.15 -4.46
C VAL A 43 -2.83 3.40 -3.20
N SER A 44 -1.91 2.60 -2.66
CA SER A 44 -2.06 2.01 -1.34
C SER A 44 -1.58 3.02 -0.30
N PHE A 45 -2.48 3.45 0.60
CA PHE A 45 -2.17 4.41 1.64
C PHE A 45 -3.21 4.38 2.76
N CYS A 46 -2.76 4.19 4.00
CA CYS A 46 -3.59 4.37 5.19
C CYS A 46 -3.27 5.73 5.82
N GLY A 47 -4.30 6.57 5.96
CA GLY A 47 -4.16 7.93 6.48
C GLY A 47 -3.87 8.03 7.98
N CYS A 48 -4.34 7.05 8.76
CA CYS A 48 -4.14 6.98 10.21
C CYS A 48 -2.95 6.10 10.63
N CYS A 49 -2.34 5.37 9.69
CA CYS A 49 -1.29 4.41 10.02
C CYS A 49 0.04 5.15 10.11
N ASP A 50 0.72 5.01 11.26
CA ASP A 50 1.99 5.67 11.49
C ASP A 50 3.04 5.25 10.45
N ASN A 51 3.62 6.23 9.77
CA ASN A 51 4.76 6.10 8.85
C ASN A 51 4.55 5.24 7.59
N ASP A 52 3.32 4.92 7.17
CA ASP A 52 3.11 4.23 5.90
C ASP A 52 3.20 5.19 4.69
N PRO A 53 4.23 5.09 3.83
CA PRO A 53 4.33 5.95 2.68
C PRO A 53 3.28 5.57 1.63
N LYS A 54 2.77 6.55 0.89
CA LYS A 54 1.91 6.31 -0.28
C LYS A 54 2.65 5.42 -1.31
N GLN A 55 2.05 4.32 -1.71
CA GLN A 55 2.64 3.39 -2.67
C GLN A 55 1.81 3.35 -3.96
N LEU A 56 2.46 3.60 -5.11
CA LEU A 56 1.81 3.48 -6.41
C LEU A 56 1.87 2.03 -6.88
N ILE A 57 0.73 1.37 -7.01
CA ILE A 57 0.63 -0.01 -7.48
C ILE A 57 0.10 -0.01 -8.91
N GLU A 58 0.85 -0.63 -9.83
CA GLU A 58 0.35 -0.99 -11.16
C GLU A 58 -0.46 -2.27 -11.07
N ILE A 59 -1.72 -2.22 -11.50
CA ILE A 59 -2.61 -3.38 -11.49
C ILE A 59 -2.30 -4.24 -12.73
N LYS A 60 -2.02 -5.52 -12.51
CA LYS A 60 -1.94 -6.53 -13.57
C LYS A 60 -3.14 -7.47 -13.54
N LYS A 61 -3.65 -7.76 -12.34
CA LYS A 61 -4.80 -8.65 -12.14
C LYS A 61 -5.50 -8.30 -10.83
N VAL A 62 -6.83 -8.31 -10.86
CA VAL A 62 -7.67 -8.24 -9.67
C VAL A 62 -8.38 -9.58 -9.49
N GLN A 63 -8.34 -10.13 -8.29
CA GLN A 63 -8.96 -11.41 -7.95
C GLN A 63 -9.89 -11.26 -6.76
N ILE A 64 -10.94 -12.07 -6.75
CA ILE A 64 -11.79 -12.29 -5.58
C ILE A 64 -11.31 -13.60 -4.95
N GLU A 65 -10.87 -13.52 -3.70
CA GLU A 65 -10.37 -14.67 -2.94
C GLU A 65 -11.28 -14.91 -1.73
N LYS A 66 -11.42 -16.17 -1.30
CA LYS A 66 -12.22 -16.50 -0.11
C LYS A 66 -11.49 -16.09 1.16
N TRP A 67 -12.17 -15.35 2.02
CA TRP A 67 -11.71 -15.08 3.38
C TRP A 67 -11.95 -16.31 4.26
N LYS A 68 -10.95 -16.68 5.07
CA LYS A 68 -11.07 -17.82 5.99
C LYS A 68 -11.76 -17.37 7.27
N SER A 69 -13.09 -17.44 7.29
CA SER A 69 -13.88 -17.28 8.52
C SER A 69 -13.73 -18.52 9.42
N SER A 70 -13.78 -18.31 10.74
CA SER A 70 -13.90 -19.39 11.72
C SER A 70 -15.29 -20.05 11.67
N ASN A 71 -16.28 -19.36 11.09
CA ASN A 71 -17.60 -19.88 10.81
C ASN A 71 -17.65 -20.49 9.39
N LYS A 72 -17.86 -21.81 9.30
CA LYS A 72 -17.85 -22.54 8.02
C LYS A 72 -19.02 -22.21 7.09
N ASP A 73 -20.10 -21.67 7.63
CA ASP A 73 -21.30 -21.32 6.86
C ASP A 73 -21.23 -19.91 6.27
N GLU A 74 -20.20 -19.15 6.62
CA GLU A 74 -20.01 -17.77 6.19
C GLU A 74 -19.10 -17.70 4.96
N ASN A 75 -19.68 -17.39 3.79
CA ASN A 75 -18.92 -17.15 2.58
C ASN A 75 -18.51 -15.67 2.50
N LEU A 76 -17.33 -15.37 3.04
CA LEU A 76 -16.71 -14.05 2.97
C LEU A 76 -15.56 -14.03 1.96
N TYR A 77 -15.27 -12.85 1.44
CA TYR A 77 -14.32 -12.64 0.36
C TYR A 77 -13.43 -11.43 0.64
N TYR A 78 -12.33 -11.31 -0.08
CA TYR A 78 -11.52 -10.11 -0.12
C TYR A 78 -11.00 -9.89 -1.54
N ILE A 79 -10.59 -8.65 -1.85
CA ILE A 79 -9.94 -8.33 -3.11
C ILE A 79 -8.44 -8.56 -2.98
N LYS A 80 -7.88 -9.33 -3.89
CA LYS A 80 -6.44 -9.46 -4.08
C LYS A 80 -6.01 -8.74 -5.35
N ILE A 81 -4.95 -7.94 -5.26
CA ILE A 81 -4.33 -7.29 -6.42
C ILE A 81 -2.96 -7.91 -6.66
N ASP A 82 -2.75 -8.44 -7.87
CA ASP A 82 -1.42 -8.78 -8.37
C ASP A 82 -0.94 -7.67 -9.31
N GLY A 83 0.32 -7.29 -9.17
CA GLY A 83 0.80 -6.07 -9.78
C GLY A 83 2.29 -5.81 -9.61
N THR A 84 2.65 -4.54 -9.69
CA THR A 84 4.00 -4.08 -9.41
C THR A 84 3.92 -2.80 -8.58
N ASN A 85 4.57 -2.82 -7.43
CA ASN A 85 4.73 -1.64 -6.61
C ASN A 85 5.77 -0.73 -7.30
N ASN A 86 5.29 0.32 -7.97
CA ASN A 86 6.12 1.29 -8.67
C ASN A 86 6.83 2.28 -7.73
N THR A 87 6.57 2.23 -6.43
CA THR A 87 7.36 2.97 -5.44
C THR A 87 8.62 2.19 -5.06
N THR A 88 8.53 0.86 -4.92
CA THR A 88 9.65 -0.01 -4.49
C THR A 88 10.29 -0.84 -5.61
N ASN A 89 9.67 -0.92 -6.80
CA ASN A 89 9.96 -1.87 -7.90
C ASN A 89 9.84 -3.35 -7.52
N GLN A 90 9.05 -3.69 -6.52
CA GLN A 90 8.83 -5.08 -6.13
C GLN A 90 7.50 -5.61 -6.69
N PRO A 91 7.38 -6.93 -6.93
CA PRO A 91 6.09 -7.55 -7.18
C PRO A 91 5.13 -7.22 -6.04
N PHE A 92 3.88 -6.91 -6.39
CA PHE A 92 2.80 -6.71 -5.43
C PHE A 92 1.79 -7.84 -5.63
N SER A 93 1.37 -8.50 -4.56
CA SER A 93 0.44 -9.63 -4.58
C SER A 93 -0.21 -9.76 -3.21
N GLU A 94 -1.13 -8.86 -2.88
CA GLU A 94 -1.67 -8.70 -1.53
C GLU A 94 -3.20 -8.59 -1.56
N GLY A 95 -3.83 -9.06 -0.49
CA GLY A 95 -5.22 -8.74 -0.17
C GLY A 95 -5.30 -7.31 0.35
N VAL A 96 -6.28 -6.54 -0.11
CA VAL A 96 -6.33 -5.09 0.13
C VAL A 96 -7.62 -4.65 0.80
N ASP A 97 -7.51 -3.66 1.68
CA ASP A 97 -8.67 -2.94 2.22
C ASP A 97 -9.08 -1.81 1.27
N LEU A 98 -10.33 -1.82 0.83
CA LEU A 98 -10.87 -0.83 -0.12
C LEU A 98 -11.08 0.57 0.49
N ALA A 99 -10.96 0.71 1.81
CA ALA A 99 -10.84 1.99 2.51
C ALA A 99 -9.44 2.61 2.39
N TYR A 100 -8.40 1.81 2.08
CA TYR A 100 -7.00 2.24 1.99
C TYR A 100 -6.41 2.15 0.58
N ILE A 101 -7.14 1.53 -0.35
CA ILE A 101 -6.82 1.59 -1.77
C ILE A 101 -7.53 2.78 -2.40
N HIS A 102 -6.76 3.60 -3.10
CA HIS A 102 -7.24 4.81 -3.73
C HIS A 102 -7.08 4.75 -5.24
N VAL A 103 -8.06 5.26 -5.97
CA VAL A 103 -8.03 5.45 -7.43
C VAL A 103 -7.97 6.93 -7.76
N LEU A 104 -7.37 7.26 -8.89
CA LEU A 104 -7.24 8.63 -9.36
C LEU A 104 -8.42 9.01 -10.22
N ASN A 105 -9.03 10.16 -9.93
CA ASN A 105 -9.96 10.80 -10.83
C ASN A 105 -9.21 11.55 -11.96
N PRO A 106 -9.91 12.03 -13.00
CA PRO A 106 -9.30 12.80 -14.09
C PRO A 106 -8.56 14.07 -13.66
N ASP A 107 -8.95 14.66 -12.53
CA ASP A 107 -8.35 15.88 -11.97
C ASP A 107 -7.06 15.59 -11.14
N GLY A 108 -6.70 14.31 -10.97
CA GLY A 108 -5.51 13.89 -10.23
C GLY A 108 -5.68 13.81 -8.71
N LEU A 109 -6.92 13.81 -8.22
CA LEU A 109 -7.25 13.52 -6.83
C LEU A 109 -7.45 12.02 -6.63
N ALA A 110 -6.94 11.50 -5.52
CA ALA A 110 -7.04 10.10 -5.14
C ALA A 110 -8.20 9.91 -4.14
N PHE A 111 -9.16 9.06 -4.49
CA PHE A 111 -10.33 8.71 -3.68
C PHE A 111 -10.29 7.23 -3.31
N THR A 112 -10.78 6.86 -2.13
CA THR A 112 -10.86 5.46 -1.72
C THR A 112 -11.76 4.68 -2.67
N VAL A 113 -11.45 3.41 -2.92
CA VAL A 113 -12.27 2.55 -3.79
C VAL A 113 -13.67 2.38 -3.20
N ALA A 114 -13.76 2.14 -1.89
CA ALA A 114 -15.06 2.04 -1.22
C ALA A 114 -15.88 3.34 -1.34
N GLY A 115 -15.23 4.52 -1.29
CA GLY A 115 -15.89 5.81 -1.50
C GLY A 115 -16.42 5.98 -2.92
N GLU A 116 -15.64 5.60 -3.94
CA GLU A 116 -16.07 5.63 -5.35
C GLU A 116 -17.23 4.66 -5.62
N LEU A 117 -17.33 3.58 -4.84
CA LEU A 117 -18.44 2.63 -4.88
C LEU A 117 -19.67 3.09 -4.06
N SER A 118 -19.62 4.30 -3.51
CA SER A 118 -20.67 4.88 -2.65
C SER A 118 -20.97 4.04 -1.40
N TRP A 119 -19.96 3.34 -0.87
CA TRP A 119 -20.05 2.67 0.41
C TRP A 119 -19.71 3.65 1.53
N GLU A 120 -20.21 3.38 2.74
CA GLU A 120 -19.89 4.20 3.91
C GLU A 120 -18.44 3.94 4.31
N VAL A 121 -17.59 4.97 4.22
CA VAL A 121 -16.18 4.88 4.58
C VAL A 121 -15.87 5.91 5.66
N ASP A 122 -15.35 5.44 6.78
CA ASP A 122 -14.73 6.35 7.77
C ASP A 122 -13.24 6.51 7.42
N ALA A 123 -12.99 7.23 6.33
CA ALA A 123 -11.64 7.39 5.81
C ALA A 123 -10.85 8.35 6.70
N CYS A 124 -9.69 7.88 7.15
CA CYS A 124 -8.74 8.68 7.93
C CYS A 124 -8.19 9.93 7.23
N VAL A 125 -8.36 10.02 5.91
CA VAL A 125 -7.87 11.11 5.08
C VAL A 125 -8.91 11.50 4.05
N GLU A 126 -9.03 12.81 3.84
CA GLU A 126 -9.76 13.35 2.69
C GLU A 126 -9.05 13.00 1.36
N PRO A 127 -9.78 13.06 0.23
CA PRO A 127 -9.17 12.91 -1.10
C PRO A 127 -7.96 13.83 -1.27
N PHE A 128 -6.87 13.29 -1.83
CA PHE A 128 -5.59 14.01 -1.89
C PHE A 128 -5.00 14.02 -3.30
N PRO A 129 -4.24 15.06 -3.69
CA PRO A 129 -3.58 15.10 -4.98
C PRO A 129 -2.47 14.05 -5.07
N PHE A 130 -2.40 13.33 -6.20
CA PHE A 130 -1.34 12.37 -6.46
C PHE A 130 -0.95 12.33 -7.95
N ASP A 131 0.34 12.49 -8.25
CA ASP A 131 0.85 12.54 -9.63
C ASP A 131 1.63 11.26 -9.98
N VAL A 132 0.99 10.39 -10.77
CA VAL A 132 1.57 9.14 -11.28
C VAL A 132 2.82 9.38 -12.11
N LYS A 133 2.86 10.45 -12.93
CA LYS A 133 4.02 10.76 -13.80
C LYS A 133 5.20 11.18 -12.94
N LYS A 134 4.96 11.99 -11.90
CA LYS A 134 5.99 12.41 -10.95
C LYS A 134 6.56 11.21 -10.19
N GLU A 135 5.71 10.30 -9.72
CA GLU A 135 6.17 9.14 -8.95
C GLU A 135 6.99 8.17 -9.81
N LYS A 136 6.55 7.90 -11.05
CA LYS A 136 7.34 7.10 -12.01
C LYS A 136 8.69 7.72 -12.33
N LYS A 137 8.76 9.06 -12.51
CA LYS A 137 10.03 9.77 -12.76
C LYS A 137 10.98 9.68 -11.56
N LYS A 138 10.45 9.88 -10.34
CA LYS A 138 11.21 9.75 -9.08
C LYS A 138 11.82 8.35 -8.95
N ASN A 139 11.02 7.31 -9.19
CA ASN A 139 11.50 5.93 -9.18
C ASN A 139 12.61 5.70 -10.24
N LYS A 140 12.40 6.08 -11.51
CA LYS A 140 13.41 5.92 -12.56
C LYS A 140 14.75 6.56 -12.19
N ARG A 141 14.71 7.75 -11.56
CA ARG A 141 15.91 8.43 -11.04
C ARG A 141 16.58 7.64 -9.91
N ASN A 142 15.80 7.15 -8.95
CA ASN A 142 16.31 6.38 -7.81
C ASN A 142 16.97 5.06 -8.26
N LYS A 143 16.36 4.34 -9.21
CA LYS A 143 16.94 3.12 -9.79
C LYS A 143 18.30 3.38 -10.45
N LYS A 144 18.40 4.46 -11.23
CA LYS A 144 19.68 4.87 -11.84
C LYS A 144 20.74 5.21 -10.79
N LEU A 145 20.34 5.90 -9.72
CA LEU A 145 21.26 6.24 -8.62
C LEU A 145 21.73 5.01 -7.86
N ALA A 146 20.84 4.06 -7.57
CA ALA A 146 21.19 2.79 -6.91
C ALA A 146 22.17 1.97 -7.75
N HIS A 147 21.95 1.88 -9.07
CA HIS A 147 22.89 1.22 -9.97
C HIS A 147 24.27 1.89 -9.99
N HIS A 148 24.32 3.23 -10.05
CA HIS A 148 25.58 3.96 -9.98
C HIS A 148 26.32 3.75 -8.66
N ARG A 149 25.61 3.73 -7.53
CA ARG A 149 26.21 3.44 -6.21
C ARG A 149 26.77 2.02 -6.15
N PHE A 150 26.05 1.05 -6.69
CA PHE A 150 26.51 -0.34 -6.76
C PHE A 150 27.81 -0.46 -7.58
N LEU A 151 27.85 0.13 -8.78
CA LEU A 151 29.07 0.14 -9.60
C LEU A 151 30.25 0.81 -8.89
N ASN A 152 30.01 1.94 -8.23
CA ASN A 152 31.07 2.60 -7.45
C ASN A 152 31.57 1.73 -6.29
N SER A 153 30.69 1.01 -5.60
CA SER A 153 31.09 0.12 -4.49
C SER A 153 31.96 -1.04 -4.95
N ILE A 154 31.74 -1.55 -6.18
CA ILE A 154 32.61 -2.58 -6.77
C ILE A 154 34.00 -2.00 -7.04
N ASN A 155 34.06 -0.84 -7.70
CA ASN A 155 35.34 -0.18 -8.00
C ASN A 155 36.14 0.18 -6.74
N GLU A 156 35.45 0.66 -5.69
CA GLU A 156 36.10 0.95 -4.40
C GLU A 156 36.68 -0.34 -3.80
N ASN A 157 35.90 -1.42 -3.74
CA ASN A 157 36.35 -2.70 -3.18
C ASN A 157 37.52 -3.32 -3.94
N ASP A 158 37.54 -3.20 -5.27
CA ASP A 158 38.64 -3.66 -6.11
C ASP A 158 39.91 -2.83 -5.86
N ALA A 159 39.77 -1.51 -5.70
CA ALA A 159 40.88 -0.63 -5.34
C ALA A 159 41.46 -0.96 -3.95
N THR A 160 40.61 -1.24 -2.95
CA THR A 160 41.04 -1.67 -1.61
C THR A 160 41.71 -3.05 -1.63
N PHE A 161 41.23 -3.97 -2.47
CA PHE A 161 41.83 -5.30 -2.63
C PHE A 161 43.23 -5.21 -3.24
N LEU A 162 43.40 -4.41 -4.30
CA LEU A 162 44.70 -4.22 -4.96
C LEU A 162 45.75 -3.54 -4.06
N THR A 163 45.34 -2.53 -3.27
CA THR A 163 46.25 -1.89 -2.29
C THR A 163 46.67 -2.86 -1.18
N LYS A 164 45.77 -3.73 -0.72
CA LYS A 164 46.07 -4.74 0.30
C LYS A 164 47.02 -5.84 -0.20
N ILE A 165 47.00 -6.13 -1.51
CA ILE A 165 47.97 -7.02 -2.15
C ILE A 165 49.32 -6.32 -2.25
N SER A 166 49.39 -5.08 -2.75
CA SER A 166 50.67 -4.38 -2.92
C SER A 166 51.39 -4.14 -1.59
N SER A 167 50.65 -3.93 -0.50
CA SER A 167 51.22 -3.74 0.85
C SER A 167 51.76 -5.04 1.49
N ARG A 168 51.55 -6.21 0.87
CA ARG A 168 52.12 -7.50 1.32
C ARG A 168 53.42 -7.86 0.59
N PHE A 169 53.75 -7.15 -0.48
CA PHE A 169 54.94 -7.39 -1.30
C PHE A 169 56.03 -6.32 -1.13
N ASN A 170 55.85 -5.38 -0.19
CA ASN A 170 56.86 -4.46 0.34
C ASN A 170 57.13 -4.81 1.80
#